data_AF-A0A414DIB8-F1
#
_entry.id   AF-A0A414DIB8-F1
#
_cell.length_a   1.000
_cell.length_b   1.000
_cell.length_c   1.000
_cell.angle_alpha   90.00
_cell.angle_beta   90.00
_cell.angle_gamma   90.00
#
_symmetry.space_group_name_H-M   'P 1'
#
loop_
_entity.id
_entity.type
_entity.pdbx_description
1 polymer ?
#
loop_
_entity_poly.entity_id
_entity_poly.type
_entity_poly.pdbx_seq_one_letter_code
_entity_poly.pdbx_strand_id
1 'polypeptide(L)'
;MDFLCTNSSGTIHIIELKRPSIKLRTKGIQQISEYVEFIETQFPQTQGHVKGFLISDNMTYEPGAEKVRKGLESVDIYVKSYSDLLAEARRYNDDLYRMYENISNKKNEKVGE
;
A
#
# COMPACT_ATOMS: atom_id res chain seq x y z
N MET A 1 -5.72 4.81 12.26
CA MET A 1 -5.57 5.26 10.87
C MET A 1 -4.36 6.17 10.87
N ASP A 2 -3.29 5.74 10.20
CA ASP A 2 -2.03 6.49 10.19
C ASP A 2 -1.97 7.47 9.02
N PHE A 3 -2.46 7.06 7.83
CA PHE A 3 -2.55 7.93 6.67
C PHE A 3 -3.90 7.79 5.95
N LEU A 4 -4.34 8.91 5.39
CA LEU A 4 -5.46 9.03 4.47
C LEU A 4 -5.00 9.88 3.29
N CYS A 5 -4.97 9.31 2.08
CA CYS A 5 -4.49 10.01 0.89
C CYS A 5 -5.30 9.66 -0.35
N THR A 6 -5.14 10.44 -1.42
CA THR A 6 -5.81 10.23 -2.70
C THR A 6 -4.80 10.20 -3.83
N ASN A 7 -5.02 9.35 -4.82
CA ASN A 7 -4.24 9.39 -6.07
C ASN A 7 -4.85 10.37 -7.09
N SER A 8 -4.20 10.54 -8.23
CA SER A 8 -4.66 11.41 -9.33
C SER A 8 -6.01 10.98 -9.94
N SER A 9 -6.41 9.72 -9.76
CA SER A 9 -7.70 9.19 -10.20
C SER A 9 -8.82 9.39 -9.16
N GLY A 10 -8.53 10.02 -8.02
CA GLY A 10 -9.50 10.24 -6.94
C GLY A 10 -9.76 9.02 -6.04
N THR A 11 -9.01 7.93 -6.20
CA THR A 11 -9.09 6.77 -5.30
C THR A 11 -8.53 7.12 -3.92
N ILE A 12 -9.32 6.87 -2.89
CA ILE A 12 -8.94 7.10 -1.48
C ILE A 12 -8.17 5.89 -0.98
N HIS A 13 -7.02 6.13 -0.36
CA HIS A 13 -6.16 5.13 0.23
C HIS A 13 -6.11 5.37 1.74
N ILE A 14 -6.48 4.35 2.50
CA ILE A 14 -6.33 4.31 3.95
C ILE A 14 -5.15 3.41 4.27
N ILE A 15 -4.17 3.92 5.03
CA ILE A 15 -2.98 3.16 5.39
C ILE A 15 -2.86 3.09 6.91
N GLU A 16 -2.67 1.88 7.43
CA GLU A 16 -2.37 1.57 8.82
C GLU A 16 -1.05 0.79 8.87
N LEU A 17 -0.09 1.27 9.67
CA LEU A 17 1.22 0.67 9.84
C LEU A 17 1.26 -0.16 11.13
N LYS A 18 1.83 -1.35 11.04
CA LYS A 18 2.24 -2.12 12.22
C LYS A 18 3.75 -2.14 12.36
N ARG A 19 4.21 -2.10 13.62
CA ARG A 19 5.62 -2.24 13.93
C ARG A 19 6.10 -3.62 13.44
N PRO A 20 7.30 -3.73 12.85
CA PRO A 20 7.77 -4.99 12.23
C PRO A 20 7.74 -6.22 13.14
N SER A 21 7.89 -6.05 14.46
CA SER A 21 7.91 -7.16 15.42
C SER A 21 6.52 -7.71 15.79
N ILE A 22 5.43 -7.05 15.40
CA ILE A 22 4.07 -7.40 15.83
C ILE A 22 3.48 -8.47 14.92
N LYS A 23 3.14 -9.63 15.48
CA LYS A 23 2.36 -10.66 14.79
C LYS A 23 0.98 -10.13 14.40
N LEU A 24 0.60 -10.30 13.13
CA LEU A 24 -0.73 -9.93 12.65
C LEU A 24 -1.80 -10.86 13.23
N ARG A 25 -2.78 -10.22 13.88
CA ARG A 25 -3.98 -10.87 14.42
C ARG A 25 -5.20 -10.38 13.64
N THR A 26 -6.30 -11.10 13.75
CA THR A 26 -7.59 -10.75 13.14
C THR A 26 -8.01 -9.33 13.51
N LYS A 27 -7.73 -8.88 14.75
CA LYS A 27 -8.01 -7.50 15.18
C LYS A 27 -7.34 -6.42 14.31
N GLY A 28 -6.10 -6.65 13.87
CA GLY A 28 -5.40 -5.69 13.02
C GLY A 28 -5.98 -5.65 11.60
N ILE A 29 -6.40 -6.80 11.09
CA ILE A 29 -7.07 -6.93 9.79
C ILE A 29 -8.47 -6.31 9.84
N GLN A 30 -9.20 -6.51 10.93
CA GLN A 30 -10.51 -5.91 11.16
C GLN A 30 -10.41 -4.39 11.22
N GLN A 31 -9.39 -3.85 11.89
CA GLN A 31 -9.19 -2.42 12.04
C GLN A 31 -9.14 -1.67 10.69
N ILE A 32 -8.45 -2.22 9.68
CA ILE A 32 -8.41 -1.58 8.36
C ILE A 32 -9.77 -1.67 7.64
N SER A 33 -10.49 -2.79 7.81
CA SER A 33 -11.85 -2.95 7.29
C SER A 33 -12.82 -1.93 7.88
N GLU A 34 -12.75 -1.70 9.20
CA GLU A 34 -13.59 -0.72 9.90
C GLU A 34 -13.33 0.71 9.41
N TYR A 35 -12.08 1.05 9.07
CA TYR A 35 -11.79 2.37 8.50
C TYR A 35 -12.35 2.55 7.09
N VAL A 36 -12.28 1.52 6.25
CA VAL A 36 -12.88 1.56 4.91
C VAL A 36 -14.39 1.71 5.01
N GLU A 37 -15.03 0.86 5.82
CA GLU A 37 -16.48 0.93 6.07
C GLU A 37 -16.90 2.31 6.63
N PHE A 38 -16.13 2.86 7.57
CA PHE A 38 -16.39 4.19 8.12
C PHE A 38 -16.40 5.26 7.03
N ILE A 39 -15.37 5.30 6.15
CA ILE A 39 -15.31 6.30 5.09
C ILE A 39 -16.47 6.13 4.11
N GLU A 40 -16.73 4.91 3.65
CA GLU A 40 -17.83 4.66 2.71
C GLU A 40 -19.21 4.96 3.32
N THR A 41 -19.39 4.74 4.61
CA THR A 41 -20.65 5.05 5.32
C THR A 41 -20.86 6.55 5.48
N GLN A 42 -19.81 7.28 5.88
CA GLN A 42 -19.90 8.74 6.08
C GLN A 42 -19.96 9.50 4.75
N PHE A 43 -19.37 8.94 3.70
CA PHE A 43 -19.25 9.55 2.39
C PHE A 43 -19.67 8.57 1.29
N PRO A 44 -20.98 8.29 1.09
CA PRO A 44 -21.46 7.26 0.16
C PRO A 44 -20.96 7.41 -1.28
N GLN A 45 -20.60 8.61 -1.73
CA GLN A 45 -20.01 8.85 -3.04
C GLN A 45 -18.63 8.20 -3.23
N THR A 46 -17.97 7.78 -2.14
CA THR A 46 -16.68 7.10 -2.18
C THR A 46 -16.80 5.59 -2.28
N GLN A 47 -18.01 5.03 -2.22
CA GLN A 47 -18.23 3.60 -2.23
C GLN A 47 -17.61 2.96 -3.49
N GLY A 48 -16.77 1.94 -3.31
CA GLY A 48 -16.01 1.32 -4.40
C GLY A 48 -14.80 2.12 -4.89
N HIS A 49 -14.49 3.25 -4.26
CA HIS A 49 -13.32 4.08 -4.53
C HIS A 49 -12.36 4.20 -3.33
N VAL A 50 -12.60 3.44 -2.26
CA VAL A 50 -11.73 3.38 -1.08
C VAL A 50 -10.92 2.09 -1.10
N LYS A 51 -9.62 2.18 -0.83
CA LYS A 51 -8.70 1.06 -0.70
C LYS A 51 -8.05 1.06 0.66
N GLY A 52 -8.03 -0.08 1.32
CA GLY A 52 -7.42 -0.25 2.65
C GLY A 52 -6.07 -0.95 2.54
N PHE A 53 -5.06 -0.45 3.24
CA PHE A 53 -3.73 -1.05 3.31
C PHE A 53 -3.27 -1.18 4.75
N LEU A 54 -3.08 -2.42 5.20
CA LEU A 54 -2.39 -2.73 6.43
C LEU A 54 -0.94 -3.13 6.11
N ILE A 55 0.03 -2.36 6.61
CA ILE A 55 1.44 -2.58 6.31
C ILE A 55 2.13 -3.26 7.49
N SER A 56 2.74 -4.43 7.25
CA SER A 56 3.45 -5.20 8.27
C SER A 56 4.51 -6.10 7.64
N ASP A 57 5.70 -6.17 8.24
CA ASP A 57 6.74 -7.11 7.81
C ASP A 57 6.55 -8.52 8.41
N ASN A 58 5.84 -8.63 9.53
CA ASN A 58 5.52 -9.91 10.13
C ASN A 58 4.25 -10.48 9.51
N MET A 59 4.43 -11.26 8.46
CA MET A 59 3.37 -11.96 7.72
C MET A 59 3.01 -13.32 8.34
N THR A 60 3.24 -13.49 9.65
CA THR A 60 2.73 -14.66 10.37
C THR A 60 1.33 -14.35 10.91
N TYR A 61 0.42 -15.28 10.70
CA TYR A 61 -0.99 -15.12 11.04
C TYR A 61 -1.40 -16.07 12.17
N GLU A 62 -2.42 -15.69 12.93
CA GLU A 62 -3.15 -16.65 13.76
C GLU A 62 -4.08 -17.52 12.90
N PRO A 63 -4.51 -18.71 13.37
CA PRO A 63 -5.43 -19.55 12.63
C PRO A 63 -6.67 -18.78 12.16
N GLY A 64 -7.02 -18.92 10.88
CA GLY A 64 -8.17 -18.24 10.27
C GLY A 64 -7.88 -16.84 9.73
N ALA A 65 -6.94 -16.08 10.32
CA ALA A 65 -6.66 -14.70 9.89
C ALA A 65 -6.20 -14.62 8.41
N GLU A 66 -5.47 -15.61 7.90
CA GLU A 66 -5.10 -15.64 6.47
C GLU A 66 -6.31 -15.79 5.53
N LYS A 67 -7.35 -16.54 5.94
CA LYS A 67 -8.58 -16.66 5.13
C LYS A 67 -9.34 -15.34 5.10
N VAL A 68 -9.45 -14.66 6.24
CA VAL A 68 -10.07 -13.33 6.35
C VAL A 68 -9.31 -12.34 5.46
N ARG A 69 -7.99 -12.30 5.59
CA ARG A 69 -7.10 -11.46 4.79
C ARG A 69 -7.34 -11.62 3.28
N LYS A 70 -7.38 -12.86 2.79
CA LYS A 70 -7.65 -13.16 1.36
C LYS A 70 -9.04 -12.75 0.92
N GLY A 71 -10.06 -12.96 1.77
CA GLY A 71 -11.43 -12.53 1.46
C GLY A 71 -11.53 -11.02 1.26
N LEU A 72 -10.81 -10.26 2.09
CA LEU A 72 -10.78 -8.79 2.03
C LEU A 72 -10.14 -8.22 0.77
N GLU A 73 -9.28 -8.97 0.08
CA GLU A 73 -8.71 -8.51 -1.21
C GLU A 73 -9.80 -8.31 -2.28
N SER A 74 -10.93 -9.02 -2.18
CA SER A 74 -12.07 -8.87 -3.10
C SER A 74 -12.84 -7.56 -2.92
N VAL A 75 -12.59 -6.85 -1.82
CA VAL A 75 -13.17 -5.55 -1.48
C VAL A 75 -12.07 -4.50 -1.28
N ASP A 76 -10.99 -4.60 -2.06
CA ASP A 76 -9.89 -3.64 -2.13
C ASP A 76 -9.18 -3.34 -0.78
N ILE A 77 -9.17 -4.33 0.13
CA ILE A 77 -8.42 -4.26 1.39
C ILE A 77 -7.26 -5.26 1.34
N TYR A 78 -6.05 -4.74 1.53
CA TYR A 78 -4.80 -5.48 1.36
C TYR A 78 -3.94 -5.45 2.62
N VAL A 79 -3.19 -6.53 2.81
CA VAL A 79 -2.06 -6.57 3.75
C VAL A 79 -0.79 -6.68 2.91
N LYS A 80 0.18 -5.79 3.15
CA LYS A 80 1.43 -5.70 2.39
C LYS A 80 2.62 -5.56 3.32
N SER A 81 3.77 -6.07 2.92
CA SER A 81 5.04 -5.80 3.59
C SER A 81 5.63 -4.45 3.14
N TYR A 82 6.61 -3.93 3.89
CA TYR A 82 7.37 -2.77 3.42
C TYR A 82 8.12 -3.08 2.12
N SER A 83 8.58 -4.31 1.94
CA SER A 83 9.21 -4.78 0.70
C SER A 83 8.26 -4.73 -0.48
N ASP A 84 6.98 -5.07 -0.28
CA ASP A 84 5.96 -4.97 -1.33
C ASP A 84 5.74 -3.52 -1.76
N LEU A 85 5.64 -2.60 -0.77
CA LEU A 85 5.52 -1.17 -1.03
C LEU A 85 6.73 -0.62 -1.78
N LEU A 86 7.95 -1.00 -1.36
CA LEU A 86 9.17 -0.56 -2.02
C LEU A 86 9.24 -1.09 -3.45
N ALA A 87 8.86 -2.35 -3.68
CA ALA A 87 8.81 -2.93 -5.01
C ALA A 87 7.77 -2.20 -5.90
N GLU A 88 6.61 -1.85 -5.35
CA GLU A 88 5.59 -1.10 -6.07
C GLU A 88 6.02 0.33 -6.39
N ALA A 89 6.61 1.05 -5.43
CA ALA A 89 7.17 2.37 -5.64
C ALA A 89 8.28 2.36 -6.70
N ARG A 90 9.14 1.33 -6.70
CA ARG A 90 10.17 1.17 -7.74
C ARG A 90 9.56 0.95 -9.12
N ARG A 91 8.57 0.06 -9.24
CA ARG A 91 7.87 -0.18 -10.51
C ARG A 91 7.14 1.07 -11.02
N TYR A 92 6.47 1.79 -10.14
CA TYR A 92 5.73 3.00 -10.49
C TYR A 92 6.65 4.11 -11.02
N ASN A 93 7.87 4.21 -10.45
CA ASN A 93 8.83 5.24 -10.82
C ASN A 93 9.92 4.74 -11.79
N ASP A 94 9.75 3.57 -12.42
CA ASP A 94 10.79 2.96 -13.27
C ASP A 94 11.23 3.90 -14.41
N ASP A 95 10.27 4.60 -15.03
CA ASP A 95 10.56 5.57 -16.09
C ASP A 95 11.41 6.74 -15.59
N LEU A 96 11.20 7.20 -14.36
CA LEU A 96 12.02 8.26 -13.74
C LEU A 96 13.43 7.75 -13.46
N TYR A 97 13.58 6.51 -12.99
CA TYR A 97 14.89 5.90 -12.81
C TYR A 97 15.64 5.77 -14.13
N ARG A 98 14.98 5.27 -15.18
CA ARG A 98 15.58 5.17 -16.53
C ARG A 98 15.96 6.53 -17.09
N MET A 99 15.10 7.54 -16.93
CA MET A 99 15.40 8.91 -17.35
C MET A 99 16.64 9.45 -16.61
N TYR A 100 16.74 9.24 -15.30
CA TYR A 100 17.89 9.64 -14.51
C TYR A 100 19.18 8.95 -14.98
N GLU A 101 19.16 7.63 -15.18
CA GLU A 101 20.33 6.87 -15.66
C GLU A 101 20.78 7.35 -17.04
N ASN A 102 19.85 7.60 -17.96
CA ASN A 102 20.15 8.15 -19.28
C ASN A 102 20.81 9.53 -19.22
N ILE A 103 20.33 10.42 -18.35
CA ILE A 103 20.92 11.75 -18.15
C ILE A 103 22.31 11.63 -17.53
N SER A 104 22.46 10.77 -16.52
CA SER A 104 23.73 10.54 -15.82
C SER A 104 24.81 9.99 -16.76
N ASN A 105 24.46 8.99 -17.58
CA ASN A 105 25.39 8.38 -18.53
C ASN A 105 25.86 9.38 -19.59
N LYS A 106 24.94 10.16 -20.17
CA LYS A 106 25.27 11.23 -21.14
C LYS A 106 26.15 12.32 -20.54
N LYS A 107 26.03 12.61 -19.23
CA LYS A 107 26.88 13.58 -18.55
C LYS A 107 28.31 13.05 -18.39
N ASN A 108 28.47 11.76 -18.12
CA ASN A 108 29.78 11.13 -17.95
C ASN A 108 30.54 11.00 -19.29
N GLU A 109 29.83 10.73 -20.40
CA GLU A 109 30.43 10.69 -21.74
C GLU A 109 31.02 12.05 -22.16
N LYS A 110 30.36 13.16 -21.83
CA LYS A 110 30.81 14.52 -22.16
C LYS A 110 32.00 15.05 -21.34
N VAL A 111 32.37 14.37 -20.25
CA VAL A 111 33.51 14.75 -19.39
C VAL A 111 34.78 13.96 -19.75
N GLY A 112 34.64 12.91 -20.56
CA GLY A 112 35.75 12.09 -21.06
C GLY A 112 36.30 12.49 -22.44
N GLU A 113 35.69 13.49 -23.10
CA GLU A 113 36.22 14.19 -24.29
C GLU A 113 36.89 15.51 -23.88
#